data_AF-A0A518JPD8-F1
#
_entry.id   AF-A0A518JPD8-F1
#
_cell.length_a   1.000
_cell.length_b   1.000
_cell.length_c   1.000
_cell.angle_alpha   90.00
_cell.angle_beta   90.00
_cell.angle_gamma   90.00
#
_symmetry.space_group_name_H-M   'P 1'
#
loop_
_entity.id
_entity.type
_entity.pdbx_description
1 polymer ?
#
loop_
_entity_poly.entity_id
_entity_poly.type
_entity_poly.pdbx_seq_one_letter_code
_entity_poly.pdbx_strand_id
1 'polypeptide(L)'
;MNVSRHRCAIALWIAVLCVDAAIAQRIASLEPRTYDTQPTPGAITAALNESQAMSFDPYETSAAQIAQLPPLPMAPLPFIPQTIQPLGSNAHASVWQWQLLPKDSIYPVYLADEKASRLAGRFTRPEGDNLLLDGTLGGRFGLFRFGDRSNGPFRHGMQLDIEGSAQVRLDMEEEADVRSVDFRAGVPLSFGFGRWQTRVGYYHLSSHTGDEFLLKNPDHDRLNFSRDVLFAGAAFWITERLRTYGEVGWAFYSDVSEQWEFMFGIEYMPTAPTGWRGAPFAAAHAHLREELDYGGSLTLQAGWAWRGHDGALLRLGADFYEGKSQQWSFFDKYEPLIGFGMWYDY
;
A
#
# COMPACT_ATOMS: atom_id res chain seq x y z
N MET A 1 -1.70 -38.79 2.89
CA MET A 1 -2.49 -37.70 3.50
C MET A 1 -1.84 -36.35 3.15
N ASN A 2 -2.22 -35.70 2.04
CA ASN A 2 -1.94 -34.24 1.86
C ASN A 2 -2.63 -33.58 0.65
N VAL A 3 -3.75 -34.11 0.15
CA VAL A 3 -4.45 -33.53 -1.03
C VAL A 3 -5.65 -32.65 -0.62
N SER A 4 -6.11 -32.72 0.64
CA SER A 4 -7.31 -31.98 1.08
C SER A 4 -7.05 -30.54 1.56
N ARG A 5 -5.81 -30.18 1.92
CA ARG A 5 -5.50 -28.82 2.41
C ARG A 5 -5.32 -27.78 1.30
N HIS A 6 -4.91 -28.17 0.10
CA HIS A 6 -4.79 -27.25 -1.05
C HIS A 6 -6.13 -26.92 -1.71
N ARG A 7 -7.13 -27.80 -1.60
CA ARG A 7 -8.48 -27.56 -2.16
C ARG A 7 -9.29 -26.54 -1.35
N CYS A 8 -8.99 -26.37 -0.06
CA CYS A 8 -9.73 -25.45 0.81
C CYS A 8 -9.28 -23.98 0.63
N ALA A 9 -7.98 -23.74 0.37
CA ALA A 9 -7.47 -22.42 0.04
C ALA A 9 -7.97 -21.92 -1.33
N ILE A 10 -7.95 -22.80 -2.35
CA ILE A 10 -8.45 -22.47 -3.70
C ILE A 10 -9.97 -22.20 -3.68
N ALA A 11 -10.75 -22.97 -2.91
CA ALA A 11 -12.19 -22.75 -2.79
C ALA A 11 -12.55 -21.44 -2.05
N LEU A 12 -11.74 -21.02 -1.07
CA LEU A 12 -11.94 -19.76 -0.35
C LEU A 12 -11.63 -18.54 -1.25
N TRP A 13 -10.64 -18.65 -2.15
CA TRP A 13 -10.29 -17.59 -3.10
C TRP A 13 -11.24 -17.51 -4.30
N ILE A 14 -11.78 -18.63 -4.79
CA ILE A 14 -12.87 -18.63 -5.79
C ILE A 14 -14.12 -17.96 -5.20
N ALA A 15 -14.43 -18.17 -3.91
CA ALA A 15 -15.56 -17.53 -3.26
C ALA A 15 -15.42 -16.00 -3.16
N VAL A 16 -14.20 -15.47 -3.00
CA VAL A 16 -13.94 -14.01 -2.99
C VAL A 16 -14.03 -13.44 -4.41
N LEU A 17 -13.48 -14.12 -5.42
CA LEU A 17 -13.59 -13.72 -6.83
C LEU A 17 -15.03 -13.78 -7.37
N CYS A 18 -15.87 -14.71 -6.88
CA CYS A 18 -17.28 -14.80 -7.27
C CYS A 18 -18.15 -13.68 -6.69
N VAL A 19 -17.78 -13.06 -5.57
CA VAL A 19 -18.51 -11.91 -5.02
C VAL A 19 -18.33 -10.67 -5.90
N ASP A 20 -17.13 -10.46 -6.46
CA ASP A 20 -16.87 -9.35 -7.39
C ASP A 20 -17.52 -9.57 -8.77
N ALA A 21 -17.54 -10.81 -9.28
CA ALA A 21 -18.23 -11.15 -10.53
C ALA A 21 -19.75 -10.98 -10.44
N ALA A 22 -20.36 -11.28 -9.28
CA ALA A 22 -21.80 -11.09 -9.06
C ALA A 22 -22.21 -9.61 -8.96
N ILE A 23 -21.32 -8.75 -8.47
CA ILE A 23 -21.52 -7.29 -8.46
C ILE A 23 -21.35 -6.72 -9.87
N ALA A 24 -20.34 -7.17 -10.62
CA ALA A 24 -20.11 -6.75 -12.01
C ALA A 24 -21.27 -7.17 -12.96
N GLN A 25 -21.79 -8.39 -12.83
CA GLN A 25 -22.97 -8.83 -13.59
C GLN A 25 -24.23 -8.04 -13.22
N ARG A 26 -24.40 -7.64 -11.95
CA ARG A 26 -25.57 -6.85 -11.51
C ARG A 26 -25.52 -5.39 -11.98
N ILE A 27 -24.33 -4.84 -12.21
CA ILE A 27 -24.12 -3.52 -12.82
C ILE A 27 -24.34 -3.60 -14.34
N ALA A 28 -23.88 -4.67 -15.00
CA ALA A 28 -24.06 -4.88 -16.44
C ALA A 28 -25.50 -5.24 -16.85
N SER A 29 -26.33 -5.75 -15.93
CA SER A 29 -27.75 -6.06 -16.19
C SER A 29 -28.71 -4.88 -16.00
N LEU A 30 -28.21 -3.70 -15.62
CA LEU A 30 -29.03 -2.49 -15.54
C LEU A 30 -29.21 -1.93 -16.95
N GLU A 31 -30.39 -2.12 -17.54
CA GLU A 31 -30.71 -1.49 -18.83
C GLU A 31 -30.57 0.04 -18.74
N PRO A 32 -30.00 0.70 -19.77
CA PRO A 32 -29.88 2.14 -19.78
C PRO A 32 -31.28 2.75 -19.88
N ARG A 33 -31.76 3.35 -18.80
CA ARG A 33 -32.95 4.21 -18.86
C ARG A 33 -32.60 5.39 -19.77
N THR A 34 -33.29 5.46 -20.90
CA THR A 34 -33.37 6.64 -21.74
C THR A 34 -33.92 7.81 -20.92
N TYR A 35 -33.07 8.79 -20.64
CA TYR A 35 -33.49 10.07 -20.10
C TYR A 35 -34.00 10.94 -21.25
N ASP A 36 -35.28 10.81 -21.56
CA ASP A 36 -35.99 11.80 -22.35
C ASP A 36 -36.83 12.64 -21.39
N THR A 37 -36.24 13.75 -20.92
CA THR A 37 -36.89 14.96 -20.36
C THR A 37 -35.80 15.87 -19.78
N GLN A 38 -35.54 16.99 -20.45
CA GLN A 38 -34.77 18.08 -19.87
C GLN A 38 -35.58 18.73 -18.74
N PRO A 39 -35.03 18.91 -17.52
CA PRO A 39 -35.78 19.56 -16.45
C PRO A 39 -35.84 21.07 -16.68
N THR A 40 -37.05 21.63 -16.57
CA THR A 40 -37.30 23.07 -16.59
C THR A 40 -36.61 23.74 -15.38
N PRO A 41 -35.94 24.90 -15.56
CA PRO A 41 -35.31 25.62 -14.46
C PRO A 41 -36.36 26.07 -13.43
N GLY A 42 -36.38 25.42 -12.26
CA GLY A 42 -37.29 25.76 -11.15
C GLY A 42 -37.66 24.58 -10.23
N ALA A 43 -37.52 23.33 -10.70
CA ALA A 43 -37.90 22.15 -9.90
C ALA A 43 -36.94 21.84 -8.73
N ILE A 44 -35.68 22.29 -8.81
CA ILE A 44 -34.66 22.04 -7.77
C ILE A 44 -34.93 22.88 -6.51
N THR A 45 -35.52 24.07 -6.66
CA THR A 45 -35.77 25.00 -5.55
C THR A 45 -36.99 24.60 -4.70
N ALA A 46 -37.95 23.85 -5.26
CA ALA A 46 -39.10 23.33 -4.50
C ALA A 46 -38.73 22.08 -3.67
N ALA A 47 -37.91 21.18 -4.22
CA ALA A 47 -37.47 19.96 -3.53
C ALA A 47 -36.54 20.23 -2.34
N LEU A 48 -35.84 21.37 -2.32
CA LEU A 48 -34.97 21.78 -1.22
C LEU A 48 -35.73 22.40 -0.03
N ASN A 49 -36.99 22.83 -0.21
CA ASN A 49 -37.78 23.47 0.85
C ASN A 49 -38.71 22.51 1.61
N GLU A 50 -38.94 21.28 1.14
CA GLU A 50 -39.82 20.30 1.80
C GLU A 50 -39.10 19.27 2.70
N SER A 51 -37.77 19.31 2.82
CA SER A 51 -37.02 18.34 3.66
C SER A 51 -36.64 18.82 5.07
N GLN A 52 -37.16 19.97 5.51
CA GLN A 52 -37.08 20.36 6.93
C GLN A 52 -38.25 19.75 7.72
N ALA A 53 -38.00 18.60 8.37
CA ALA A 53 -38.43 18.28 9.73
C ALA A 53 -38.33 16.77 10.02
N MET A 54 -37.12 16.24 10.21
CA MET A 54 -36.89 15.11 11.11
C MET A 54 -35.50 15.27 11.72
N SER A 55 -35.43 15.89 12.89
CA SER A 55 -34.23 15.87 13.72
C SER A 55 -34.10 14.48 14.33
N PHE A 56 -33.20 13.67 13.77
CA PHE A 56 -32.70 12.49 14.46
C PHE A 56 -31.52 12.95 15.33
N ASP A 57 -31.74 13.10 16.63
CA ASP A 57 -30.70 13.34 17.63
C ASP A 57 -30.36 12.02 18.34
N PRO A 58 -29.18 11.43 18.11
CA PRO A 58 -28.80 10.16 18.73
C PRO A 58 -28.30 10.26 20.18
N TYR A 59 -28.40 11.42 20.86
CA TYR A 59 -27.91 11.61 22.24
C TYR A 59 -28.98 11.86 23.32
N GLU A 60 -30.28 11.89 22.98
CA GLU A 60 -31.37 12.23 23.91
C GLU A 60 -31.86 11.10 24.85
N THR A 61 -31.08 10.05 25.12
CA THR A 61 -31.48 8.99 26.08
C THR A 61 -30.41 8.68 27.12
N SER A 62 -30.22 9.59 28.07
CA SER A 62 -29.63 9.22 29.38
C SER A 62 -30.00 10.14 30.55
N ALA A 63 -30.87 11.14 30.37
CA ALA A 63 -31.10 12.17 31.40
C ALA A 63 -32.33 11.96 32.30
N ALA A 64 -33.06 10.84 32.21
CA ALA A 64 -34.32 10.68 32.94
C ALA A 64 -34.42 9.37 33.73
N GLN A 65 -33.48 9.09 34.64
CA GLN A 65 -33.74 8.15 35.74
C GLN A 65 -32.67 8.17 36.86
N ILE A 66 -32.53 9.30 37.56
CA ILE A 66 -31.99 9.26 38.93
C ILE A 66 -32.83 10.20 39.79
N ALA A 67 -33.91 9.68 40.34
CA ALA A 67 -34.63 10.31 41.43
C ALA A 67 -34.96 9.24 42.48
N GLN A 68 -34.67 9.59 43.74
CA GLN A 68 -35.05 8.93 45.00
C GLN A 68 -34.10 7.85 45.57
N LEU A 69 -33.16 8.29 46.40
CA LEU A 69 -32.72 7.54 47.59
C LEU A 69 -32.68 8.49 48.81
N PRO A 70 -33.04 8.02 50.02
CA PRO A 70 -33.12 8.84 51.23
C PRO A 70 -31.71 9.13 51.81
N PRO A 71 -31.54 10.21 52.60
CA PRO A 71 -30.24 10.57 53.15
C PRO A 71 -29.87 9.69 54.36
N LEU A 72 -28.64 9.17 54.39
CA LEU A 72 -28.02 8.55 55.57
C LEU A 72 -27.06 9.56 56.25
N PRO A 73 -26.92 9.51 57.59
CA PRO A 73 -26.18 10.51 58.36
C PRO A 73 -24.65 10.41 58.20
N MET A 74 -24.01 11.57 58.10
CA MET A 74 -22.55 11.76 57.97
C MET A 74 -21.79 11.37 59.25
N ALA A 75 -20.74 10.56 59.09
CA ALA A 75 -19.59 10.51 59.98
C ALA A 75 -18.34 10.89 59.15
N PRO A 76 -17.44 11.77 59.63
CA PRO A 76 -16.28 12.19 58.86
C PRO A 76 -15.17 11.14 58.96
N LEU A 77 -14.86 10.48 57.83
CA LEU A 77 -13.58 9.80 57.61
C LEU A 77 -12.72 10.70 56.69
N PRO A 78 -11.38 10.74 56.88
CA PRO A 78 -10.52 11.64 56.10
C PRO A 78 -10.45 11.21 54.63
N PHE A 79 -11.05 12.01 53.75
CA PHE A 79 -11.00 11.84 52.30
C PHE A 79 -9.68 12.36 51.75
N ILE A 80 -8.84 11.45 51.26
CA ILE A 80 -7.75 11.75 50.33
C ILE A 80 -8.41 11.91 48.95
N PRO A 81 -8.25 13.03 48.21
CA PRO A 81 -8.83 13.15 46.89
C PRO A 81 -8.10 12.21 45.93
N GLN A 82 -8.67 11.03 45.69
CA GLN A 82 -8.43 10.33 44.45
C GLN A 82 -9.22 11.08 43.38
N THR A 83 -8.52 11.83 42.53
CA THR A 83 -9.04 12.33 41.27
C THR A 83 -9.58 11.16 40.46
N ILE A 84 -10.90 10.96 40.53
CA ILE A 84 -11.65 10.14 39.58
C ILE A 84 -11.55 10.90 38.26
N GLN A 85 -10.61 10.48 37.39
CA GLN A 85 -10.66 10.88 36.00
C GLN A 85 -11.94 10.27 35.42
N PRO A 86 -12.88 11.06 34.88
CA PRO A 86 -13.93 10.47 34.07
C PRO A 86 -13.24 9.72 32.92
N LEU A 87 -13.63 8.47 32.70
CA LEU A 87 -13.33 7.70 31.49
C LEU A 87 -14.12 8.34 30.33
N GLY A 88 -13.80 9.59 30.02
CA GLY A 88 -14.26 10.31 28.87
C GLY A 88 -13.33 9.93 27.74
N SER A 89 -13.79 9.02 26.88
CA SER A 89 -13.34 8.99 25.50
C SER A 89 -13.55 10.40 24.94
N ASN A 90 -12.47 11.18 24.83
CA ASN A 90 -12.45 12.32 23.94
C ASN A 90 -12.59 11.76 22.53
N ALA A 91 -13.83 11.52 22.09
CA ALA A 91 -14.16 11.51 20.69
C ALA A 91 -13.91 12.94 20.20
N HIS A 92 -12.64 13.27 19.96
CA HIS A 92 -12.30 14.37 19.10
C HIS A 92 -13.02 14.06 17.79
N ALA A 93 -14.12 14.76 17.51
CA ALA A 93 -14.71 14.76 16.19
C ALA A 93 -13.56 15.08 15.26
N SER A 94 -13.11 14.07 14.52
CA SER A 94 -11.90 14.16 13.72
C SER A 94 -12.19 15.19 12.64
N VAL A 95 -11.65 16.39 12.78
CA VAL A 95 -11.92 17.48 11.83
C VAL A 95 -11.29 17.09 10.51
N TRP A 96 -12.16 16.75 9.56
CA TRP A 96 -11.77 16.50 8.16
C TRP A 96 -11.25 17.80 7.57
N GLN A 97 -10.06 17.74 7.00
CA GLN A 97 -9.43 18.92 6.45
C GLN A 97 -8.55 18.58 5.25
N TRP A 98 -8.34 19.59 4.42
CA TRP A 98 -7.34 19.56 3.36
C TRP A 98 -5.95 19.72 3.95
N GLN A 99 -5.04 18.88 3.48
CA GLN A 99 -3.62 18.87 3.83
C GLN A 99 -2.84 18.96 2.53
N LEU A 100 -2.04 20.01 2.38
CA LEU A 100 -1.11 20.18 1.27
C LEU A 100 0.20 19.50 1.63
N LEU A 101 0.77 18.74 0.69
CA LEU A 101 2.03 18.02 0.87
C LEU A 101 2.08 17.20 2.18
N PRO A 102 1.15 16.24 2.39
CA PRO A 102 1.19 15.38 3.56
C PRO A 102 2.50 14.59 3.59
N LYS A 103 3.17 14.56 4.76
CA LYS A 103 4.48 13.93 4.94
C LYS A 103 4.44 12.42 5.06
N ASP A 104 3.29 11.87 5.46
CA ASP A 104 3.06 10.44 5.52
C ASP A 104 2.06 10.01 4.44
N SER A 105 1.92 8.69 4.25
CA SER A 105 0.95 8.12 3.32
C SER A 105 -0.20 7.43 4.04
N ILE A 106 -1.40 7.55 3.47
CA ILE A 106 -2.55 6.71 3.81
C ILE A 106 -2.26 5.25 3.44
N TYR A 107 -1.58 5.01 2.32
CA TYR A 107 -1.25 3.66 1.84
C TYR A 107 0.27 3.50 1.79
N PRO A 108 0.94 3.09 2.88
CA PRO A 108 2.38 2.84 2.89
C PRO A 108 2.84 1.92 1.76
N VAL A 109 4.03 2.17 1.23
CA VAL A 109 4.66 1.33 0.20
C VAL A 109 4.83 -0.10 0.74
N TYR A 110 4.69 -1.10 -0.12
CA TYR A 110 4.95 -2.50 0.23
C TYR A 110 6.42 -2.69 0.59
N LEU A 111 6.73 -3.21 1.77
CA LEU A 111 8.11 -3.19 2.28
C LEU A 111 9.06 -3.99 1.40
N ALA A 112 8.64 -5.18 0.98
CA ALA A 112 9.41 -6.11 0.15
C ALA A 112 9.02 -6.06 -1.33
N ASP A 113 8.49 -4.94 -1.82
CA ASP A 113 8.32 -4.71 -3.27
C ASP A 113 9.62 -4.15 -3.86
N GLU A 114 10.16 -4.84 -4.87
CA GLU A 114 11.38 -4.46 -5.58
C GLU A 114 11.20 -3.23 -6.46
N LYS A 115 9.97 -2.99 -6.92
CA LYS A 115 9.58 -1.91 -7.84
C LYS A 115 9.03 -0.68 -7.13
N ALA A 116 8.99 -0.72 -5.81
CA ALA A 116 8.67 0.40 -4.96
C ALA A 116 9.53 1.64 -5.28
N SER A 117 8.88 2.79 -5.49
CA SER A 117 9.59 4.07 -5.61
C SER A 117 10.04 4.57 -4.22
N ARG A 118 11.32 4.35 -3.90
CA ARG A 118 11.96 4.67 -2.61
C ARG A 118 13.45 4.96 -2.78
N LEU A 119 14.14 5.33 -1.71
CA LEU A 119 15.59 5.28 -1.67
C LEU A 119 16.04 3.92 -1.12
N ALA A 120 16.85 3.16 -1.87
CA ALA A 120 17.33 1.86 -1.40
C ALA A 120 18.69 1.50 -2.01
N GLY A 121 19.41 0.60 -1.34
CA GLY A 121 20.63 -0.02 -1.83
C GLY A 121 20.77 -1.43 -1.26
N ARG A 122 21.07 -2.41 -2.11
CA ARG A 122 21.18 -3.82 -1.75
C ARG A 122 22.42 -4.43 -2.37
N PHE A 123 23.23 -5.08 -1.54
CA PHE A 123 24.34 -5.90 -2.02
C PHE A 123 23.89 -7.35 -2.07
N THR A 124 23.93 -7.95 -3.26
CA THR A 124 23.55 -9.34 -3.49
C THR A 124 24.66 -10.07 -4.24
N ARG A 125 24.82 -11.37 -3.99
CA ARG A 125 25.74 -12.22 -4.75
C ARG A 125 24.98 -13.43 -5.29
N PRO A 126 24.57 -13.40 -6.57
CA PRO A 126 23.96 -14.56 -7.22
C PRO A 126 24.96 -15.73 -7.32
N GLU A 127 24.44 -16.95 -7.44
CA GLU A 127 25.28 -18.12 -7.66
C GLU A 127 25.93 -18.06 -9.05
N GLY A 128 27.27 -18.12 -9.10
CA GLY A 128 28.02 -18.09 -10.36
C GLY A 128 28.12 -16.72 -11.02
N ASP A 129 27.83 -15.64 -10.29
CA ASP A 129 27.89 -14.26 -10.77
C ASP A 129 28.63 -13.35 -9.77
N ASN A 130 28.94 -12.12 -10.21
CA ASN A 130 29.67 -11.12 -9.44
C ASN A 130 28.84 -10.55 -8.27
N LEU A 131 29.50 -9.83 -7.36
CA LEU A 131 28.80 -8.97 -6.41
C LEU A 131 28.01 -7.88 -7.15
N LEU A 132 26.71 -7.83 -6.92
CA LEU A 132 25.81 -6.83 -7.50
C LEU A 132 25.42 -5.79 -6.46
N LEU A 133 25.28 -4.54 -6.91
CA LEU A 133 24.63 -3.48 -6.16
C LEU A 133 23.34 -3.08 -6.88
N ASP A 134 22.21 -3.44 -6.29
CA ASP A 134 20.89 -2.99 -6.73
C ASP A 134 20.53 -1.70 -5.97
N GLY A 135 20.51 -0.57 -6.67
CA GLY A 135 20.18 0.75 -6.14
C GLY A 135 18.83 1.25 -6.61
N THR A 136 18.04 1.84 -5.71
CA THR A 136 16.82 2.57 -6.07
C THR A 136 16.98 4.02 -5.69
N LEU A 137 16.90 4.91 -6.68
CA LEU A 137 16.84 6.36 -6.48
C LEU A 137 15.45 6.83 -6.86
N GLY A 138 14.62 7.07 -5.86
CA GLY A 138 13.26 7.52 -6.08
C GLY A 138 12.51 7.78 -4.79
N GLY A 139 11.24 8.11 -4.94
CA GLY A 139 10.36 8.38 -3.82
C GLY A 139 8.92 8.55 -4.27
N ARG A 140 8.03 8.67 -3.28
CA ARG A 140 6.63 8.95 -3.48
C ARG A 140 6.21 10.08 -2.55
N PHE A 141 5.63 11.12 -3.12
CA PHE A 141 5.29 12.34 -2.40
C PHE A 141 3.79 12.59 -2.48
N GLY A 142 3.18 12.85 -1.32
CA GLY A 142 1.79 13.27 -1.29
C GLY A 142 1.63 14.68 -1.81
N LEU A 143 0.66 14.89 -2.70
CA LEU A 143 0.30 16.21 -3.20
C LEU A 143 -0.80 16.81 -2.32
N PHE A 144 -1.90 16.08 -2.13
CA PHE A 144 -3.05 16.54 -1.37
C PHE A 144 -3.68 15.38 -0.61
N ARG A 145 -4.15 15.65 0.61
CA ARG A 145 -5.00 14.74 1.38
C ARG A 145 -6.24 15.46 1.89
N PHE A 146 -7.39 14.80 1.78
CA PHE A 146 -8.60 15.19 2.49
C PHE A 146 -8.98 14.07 3.45
N GLY A 147 -8.92 14.34 4.74
CA GLY A 147 -9.10 13.31 5.74
C GLY A 147 -8.93 13.83 7.15
N ASP A 148 -8.99 12.90 8.09
CA ASP A 148 -8.66 13.22 9.48
C ASP A 148 -7.15 13.47 9.67
N ARG A 149 -6.80 13.98 10.85
CA ARG A 149 -5.40 14.06 11.32
C ARG A 149 -5.08 12.90 12.26
N SER A 150 -5.70 11.74 12.06
CA SER A 150 -5.36 10.58 12.87
C SER A 150 -3.91 10.18 12.60
N ASN A 151 -3.20 9.91 13.70
CA ASN A 151 -1.86 9.37 13.64
C ASN A 151 -1.91 7.85 13.67
N GLY A 152 -0.87 7.22 13.13
CA GLY A 152 -0.74 5.76 13.12
C GLY A 152 -1.27 5.12 11.83
N PRO A 153 -1.45 3.79 11.84
CA PRO A 153 -1.74 3.03 10.62
C PRO A 153 -3.18 3.18 10.10
N PHE A 154 -4.13 3.56 10.96
CA PHE A 154 -5.57 3.53 10.68
C PHE A 154 -6.12 4.88 10.22
N ARG A 155 -5.51 5.46 9.19
CA ARG A 155 -5.91 6.80 8.70
C ARG A 155 -7.22 6.77 7.94
N HIS A 156 -7.98 7.86 8.05
CA HIS A 156 -9.20 8.07 7.27
C HIS A 156 -9.04 9.17 6.25
N GLY A 157 -9.59 8.96 5.06
CA GLY A 157 -9.67 9.97 4.01
C GLY A 157 -9.15 9.49 2.67
N MET A 158 -8.87 10.45 1.80
CA MET A 158 -8.28 10.24 0.49
C MET A 158 -6.95 10.99 0.35
N GLN A 159 -6.00 10.45 -0.40
CA GLN A 159 -4.71 11.08 -0.66
C GLN A 159 -4.26 10.80 -2.10
N LEU A 160 -3.87 11.87 -2.79
CA LEU A 160 -3.24 11.81 -4.11
C LEU A 160 -1.72 11.95 -3.95
N ASP A 161 -1.00 10.99 -4.50
CA ASP A 161 0.46 10.93 -4.50
C ASP A 161 1.02 11.05 -5.94
N ILE A 162 2.29 11.41 -6.05
CA ILE A 162 3.10 11.21 -7.26
C ILE A 162 4.34 10.40 -6.88
N GLU A 163 4.75 9.47 -7.74
CA GLU A 163 5.95 8.66 -7.54
C GLU A 163 6.87 8.67 -8.75
N GLY A 164 8.16 8.48 -8.49
CA GLY A 164 9.20 8.34 -9.50
C GLY A 164 10.41 7.60 -8.95
N SER A 165 11.00 6.71 -9.74
CA SER A 165 12.27 6.05 -9.39
C SER A 165 13.07 5.59 -10.60
N ALA A 166 14.38 5.52 -10.42
CA ALA A 166 15.31 4.75 -11.25
C ALA A 166 15.88 3.62 -10.39
N GLN A 167 15.78 2.39 -10.86
CA GLN A 167 16.19 1.17 -10.18
C GLN A 167 17.33 0.55 -10.97
N VAL A 168 18.56 0.82 -10.56
CA VAL A 168 19.78 0.43 -11.28
C VAL A 168 20.36 -0.85 -10.68
N ARG A 169 20.93 -1.69 -11.55
CA ARG A 169 21.83 -2.78 -11.15
C ARG A 169 23.25 -2.48 -11.63
N LEU A 170 24.18 -2.46 -10.69
CA LEU A 170 25.61 -2.30 -10.93
C LEU A 170 26.34 -3.62 -10.69
N ASP A 171 27.31 -3.91 -11.56
CA ASP A 171 28.27 -5.00 -11.37
C ASP A 171 29.51 -4.47 -10.65
N MET A 172 29.66 -4.83 -9.38
CA MET A 172 30.69 -4.22 -8.53
C MET A 172 32.09 -4.76 -8.76
N GLU A 173 32.22 -5.89 -9.44
CA GLU A 173 33.51 -6.50 -9.77
C GLU A 173 33.97 -6.12 -11.19
N GLU A 174 33.08 -5.49 -11.98
CA GLU A 174 33.31 -4.96 -13.32
C GLU A 174 33.21 -3.43 -13.33
N GLU A 175 34.11 -2.74 -12.60
CA GLU A 175 34.21 -1.26 -12.60
C GLU A 175 32.91 -0.50 -12.21
N ALA A 176 31.96 -1.18 -11.54
CA ALA A 176 30.63 -0.66 -11.25
C ALA A 176 29.78 -0.41 -12.51
N ASP A 177 29.98 -1.20 -13.57
CA ASP A 177 29.22 -1.13 -14.82
C ASP A 177 27.72 -1.26 -14.59
N VAL A 178 26.93 -0.49 -15.34
CA VAL A 178 25.48 -0.60 -15.32
C VAL A 178 25.06 -1.82 -16.14
N ARG A 179 24.37 -2.78 -15.51
CA ARG A 179 23.75 -3.90 -16.22
C ARG A 179 22.40 -3.49 -16.80
N SER A 180 21.59 -2.80 -16.00
CA SER A 180 20.25 -2.35 -16.38
C SER A 180 19.75 -1.26 -15.45
N VAL A 181 18.75 -0.53 -15.93
CA VAL A 181 17.99 0.44 -15.15
C VAL A 181 16.51 0.38 -15.53
N ASP A 182 15.67 0.26 -14.50
CA ASP A 182 14.22 0.32 -14.63
C ASP A 182 13.74 1.68 -14.13
N PHE A 183 13.04 2.43 -14.98
CA PHE A 183 12.42 3.70 -14.65
C PHE A 183 10.95 3.52 -14.37
N ARG A 184 10.46 4.07 -13.26
CA ARG A 184 9.05 4.03 -12.88
C ARG A 184 8.55 5.44 -12.59
N ALA A 185 7.34 5.77 -13.02
CA ALA A 185 6.64 6.99 -12.66
C ALA A 185 5.15 6.71 -12.50
N GLY A 186 4.48 7.31 -11.52
CA GLY A 186 3.07 7.01 -11.28
C GLY A 186 2.30 8.03 -10.46
N VAL A 187 0.98 7.88 -10.44
CA VAL A 187 0.04 8.75 -9.73
C VAL A 187 -0.98 7.90 -8.96
N PRO A 188 -0.67 7.50 -7.71
CA PRO A 188 -1.58 6.76 -6.85
C PRO A 188 -2.63 7.66 -6.20
N LEU A 189 -3.88 7.21 -6.18
CA LEU A 189 -4.95 7.72 -5.33
C LEU A 189 -5.29 6.67 -4.27
N SER A 190 -5.12 7.04 -3.00
CA SER A 190 -5.32 6.15 -1.86
C SER A 190 -6.52 6.55 -1.02
N PHE A 191 -7.20 5.58 -0.43
CA PHE A 191 -8.31 5.76 0.49
C PHE A 191 -8.08 4.96 1.77
N GLY A 192 -8.42 5.54 2.91
CA GLY A 192 -8.31 4.91 4.23
C GLY A 192 -9.63 4.92 4.98
N PHE A 193 -9.98 3.80 5.59
CA PHE A 193 -11.19 3.63 6.40
C PHE A 193 -10.94 2.61 7.51
N GLY A 194 -10.46 3.09 8.66
CA GLY A 194 -10.09 2.29 9.81
C GLY A 194 -8.93 1.35 9.50
N ARG A 195 -9.17 0.05 9.60
CA ARG A 195 -8.15 -0.99 9.35
C ARG A 195 -7.95 -1.31 7.87
N TRP A 196 -8.84 -0.81 7.01
CA TRP A 196 -8.78 -1.01 5.58
C TRP A 196 -8.14 0.19 4.88
N GLN A 197 -7.40 -0.11 3.83
CA GLN A 197 -6.81 0.85 2.92
C GLN A 197 -7.01 0.34 1.50
N THR A 198 -7.37 1.21 0.58
CA THR A 198 -7.42 0.88 -0.85
C THR A 198 -6.66 1.91 -1.64
N ARG A 199 -6.23 1.54 -2.85
CA ARG A 199 -5.65 2.49 -3.79
C ARG A 199 -5.99 2.10 -5.21
N VAL A 200 -6.03 3.10 -6.07
CA VAL A 200 -6.07 2.95 -7.51
C VAL A 200 -5.08 3.93 -8.11
N GLY A 201 -4.63 3.68 -9.33
CA GLY A 201 -3.77 4.66 -9.97
C GLY A 201 -3.23 4.19 -11.29
N TYR A 202 -2.26 4.96 -11.75
CA TYR A 202 -1.53 4.72 -12.97
C TYR A 202 -0.03 4.67 -12.67
N TYR A 203 0.70 3.81 -13.37
CA TYR A 203 2.15 3.94 -13.48
C TYR A 203 2.64 3.59 -14.88
N HIS A 204 3.72 4.25 -15.29
CA HIS A 204 4.58 3.88 -16.40
C HIS A 204 5.81 3.18 -15.86
N LEU A 205 6.26 2.12 -16.54
CA LEU A 205 7.57 1.53 -16.30
C LEU A 205 8.26 1.21 -17.63
N SER A 206 9.52 1.65 -17.78
CA SER A 206 10.40 1.24 -18.86
C SER A 206 11.72 0.68 -18.32
N SER A 207 12.32 -0.27 -19.02
CA SER A 207 13.60 -0.87 -18.62
C SER A 207 14.60 -0.79 -19.76
N HIS A 208 15.84 -0.44 -19.40
CA HIS A 208 16.93 -0.25 -20.34
C HIS A 208 18.16 -1.04 -19.89
N THR A 209 18.72 -1.85 -20.79
CA THR A 209 20.03 -2.47 -20.62
C THR A 209 21.11 -1.38 -20.64
N GLY A 210 22.10 -1.48 -19.75
CA GLY A 210 23.24 -0.55 -19.72
C GLY A 210 24.12 -0.69 -20.96
N ASP A 211 24.70 0.42 -21.41
CA ASP A 211 25.58 0.42 -22.57
C ASP A 211 26.92 -0.26 -22.27
N GLU A 212 27.45 -0.13 -21.06
CA GLU A 212 28.67 -0.86 -20.65
C GLU A 212 28.45 -2.38 -20.75
N PHE A 213 27.28 -2.85 -20.30
CA PHE A 213 26.89 -4.26 -20.44
C PHE A 213 26.81 -4.69 -21.91
N LEU A 214 26.21 -3.87 -22.79
CA LEU A 214 26.08 -4.18 -24.22
C LEU A 214 27.44 -4.21 -24.93
N LEU A 215 28.37 -3.33 -24.57
CA LEU A 215 29.73 -3.32 -25.12
C LEU A 215 30.50 -4.61 -24.76
N LYS A 216 30.28 -5.13 -23.55
CA LYS A 216 30.88 -6.40 -23.09
C LYS A 216 30.13 -7.65 -23.60
N ASN A 217 28.87 -7.50 -24.02
CA ASN A 217 28.01 -8.58 -24.49
C ASN A 217 27.40 -8.23 -25.87
N PRO A 218 28.21 -8.18 -26.95
CA PRO A 218 27.76 -7.70 -28.26
C PRO A 218 26.67 -8.58 -28.90
N ASP A 219 26.57 -9.84 -28.48
CA ASP A 219 25.55 -10.78 -28.95
C ASP A 219 24.24 -10.71 -28.13
N HIS A 220 24.14 -9.81 -27.15
CA HIS A 220 22.93 -9.65 -26.34
C HIS A 220 21.88 -8.80 -27.08
N ASP A 221 20.70 -9.39 -27.32
CA ASP A 221 19.57 -8.67 -27.89
C ASP A 221 18.97 -7.67 -26.90
N ARG A 222 19.12 -6.38 -27.21
CA ARG A 222 18.50 -5.30 -26.41
C ARG A 222 16.98 -5.34 -26.56
N LEU A 223 16.29 -5.55 -25.45
CA LEU A 223 14.83 -5.47 -25.35
C LEU A 223 14.35 -4.05 -25.05
N ASN A 224 13.16 -3.71 -25.54
CA ASN A 224 12.46 -2.48 -25.19
C ASN A 224 11.30 -2.78 -24.23
N PHE A 225 11.62 -3.23 -23.03
CA PHE A 225 10.59 -3.58 -22.05
C PHE A 225 9.92 -2.31 -21.55
N SER A 226 8.61 -2.17 -21.80
CA SER A 226 7.83 -1.05 -21.28
C SER A 226 6.37 -1.42 -21.05
N ARG A 227 5.72 -0.73 -20.10
CA ARG A 227 4.30 -0.89 -19.83
C ARG A 227 3.68 0.34 -19.18
N ASP A 228 2.42 0.56 -19.49
CA ASP A 228 1.55 1.56 -18.87
C ASP A 228 0.37 0.86 -18.22
N VAL A 229 0.27 1.00 -16.89
CA VAL A 229 -0.57 0.14 -16.06
C VAL A 229 -1.56 0.96 -15.28
N LEU A 230 -2.83 0.54 -15.33
CA LEU A 230 -3.83 0.90 -14.35
C LEU A 230 -3.84 -0.17 -13.26
N PHE A 231 -3.80 0.22 -12.00
CA PHE A 231 -3.80 -0.71 -10.89
C PHE A 231 -4.91 -0.42 -9.88
N ALA A 232 -5.30 -1.46 -9.16
CA ALA A 232 -6.18 -1.39 -8.00
C ALA A 232 -5.66 -2.32 -6.90
N GLY A 233 -5.52 -1.79 -5.70
CA GLY A 233 -4.97 -2.50 -4.54
C GLY A 233 -5.81 -2.31 -3.28
N ALA A 234 -5.76 -3.29 -2.40
CA ALA A 234 -6.39 -3.28 -1.09
C ALA A 234 -5.41 -3.81 -0.04
N ALA A 235 -5.49 -3.26 1.16
CA ALA A 235 -4.71 -3.70 2.31
C ALA A 235 -5.57 -3.71 3.57
N PHE A 236 -5.26 -4.64 4.46
CA PHE A 236 -5.90 -4.79 5.75
C PHE A 236 -4.87 -4.91 6.86
N TRP A 237 -4.99 -4.07 7.87
CA TRP A 237 -4.19 -4.16 9.07
C TRP A 237 -4.76 -5.19 10.03
N ILE A 238 -4.09 -6.32 10.18
CA ILE A 238 -4.43 -7.40 11.13
C ILE A 238 -4.15 -6.95 12.58
N THR A 239 -3.11 -6.16 12.78
CA THR A 239 -2.82 -5.46 14.04
C THR A 239 -2.30 -4.07 13.71
N GLU A 240 -1.95 -3.25 14.70
CA GLU A 240 -1.26 -1.98 14.46
C GLU A 240 0.13 -2.13 13.83
N ARG A 241 0.68 -3.35 13.75
CA ARG A 241 2.02 -3.61 13.21
C ARG A 241 2.04 -4.63 12.08
N LEU A 242 0.94 -5.32 11.83
CA LEU A 242 0.86 -6.41 10.86
C LEU A 242 -0.17 -6.05 9.79
N ARG A 243 0.27 -5.93 8.54
CA ARG A 243 -0.55 -5.61 7.37
C ARG A 243 -0.46 -6.73 6.34
N THR A 244 -1.56 -7.03 5.68
CA THR A 244 -1.59 -7.85 4.47
C THR A 244 -2.24 -7.07 3.34
N TYR A 245 -1.89 -7.40 2.10
CA TYR A 245 -2.33 -6.65 0.94
C TYR A 245 -2.39 -7.52 -0.31
N GLY A 246 -3.13 -7.03 -1.31
CA GLY A 246 -3.16 -7.53 -2.67
C GLY A 246 -3.41 -6.38 -3.65
N GLU A 247 -2.83 -6.47 -4.84
CA GLU A 247 -2.96 -5.51 -5.92
C GLU A 247 -3.00 -6.24 -7.27
N VAL A 248 -3.85 -5.75 -8.16
CA VAL A 248 -3.94 -6.18 -9.55
C VAL A 248 -3.57 -5.00 -10.45
N GLY A 249 -2.74 -5.27 -11.43
CA GLY A 249 -2.38 -4.32 -12.48
C GLY A 249 -2.84 -4.83 -13.85
N TRP A 250 -3.37 -3.92 -14.66
CA TRP A 250 -3.70 -4.15 -16.06
C TRP A 250 -2.94 -3.15 -16.93
N ALA A 251 -2.00 -3.67 -17.74
CA ALA A 251 -1.27 -2.88 -18.72
C ALA A 251 -2.16 -2.66 -19.95
N PHE A 252 -2.55 -1.41 -20.18
CA PHE A 252 -3.29 -1.02 -21.38
C PHE A 252 -2.37 -0.72 -22.56
N TYR A 253 -1.08 -0.52 -22.28
CA TYR A 253 -0.01 -0.53 -23.25
C TYR A 253 1.13 -1.38 -22.69
N SER A 254 1.70 -2.24 -23.54
CA SER A 254 2.81 -3.10 -23.23
C SER A 254 3.72 -3.32 -24.46
N ASP A 255 5.02 -3.35 -24.23
CA ASP A 255 6.05 -3.76 -25.18
C ASP A 255 6.98 -4.75 -24.45
N VAL A 256 7.20 -5.94 -25.00
CA VAL A 256 7.79 -7.13 -24.36
C VAL A 256 6.97 -7.69 -23.17
N SER A 257 6.38 -6.82 -22.34
CA SER A 257 5.46 -7.16 -21.24
C SER A 257 4.09 -7.65 -21.75
N GLU A 258 3.34 -8.33 -20.89
CA GLU A 258 1.92 -8.66 -21.10
C GLU A 258 1.02 -7.85 -20.15
N GLN A 259 -0.30 -8.11 -20.18
CA GLN A 259 -1.28 -7.20 -19.60
C GLN A 259 -1.38 -7.34 -18.08
N TRP A 260 -1.48 -8.56 -17.56
CA TRP A 260 -1.84 -8.78 -16.17
C TRP A 260 -0.65 -8.93 -15.24
N GLU A 261 -0.74 -8.29 -14.07
CA GLU A 261 0.12 -8.57 -12.93
C GLU A 261 -0.68 -8.68 -11.63
N PHE A 262 -0.15 -9.48 -10.71
CA PHE A 262 -0.73 -9.68 -9.39
C PHE A 262 0.34 -9.58 -8.32
N MET A 263 0.10 -8.74 -7.33
CA MET A 263 0.98 -8.53 -6.19
C MET A 263 0.23 -8.87 -4.91
N PHE A 264 0.88 -9.54 -3.98
CA PHE A 264 0.30 -9.76 -2.65
C PHE A 264 1.39 -9.98 -1.61
N GLY A 265 1.05 -9.78 -0.34
CA GLY A 265 2.04 -9.91 0.70
C GLY A 265 1.53 -9.73 2.12
N ILE A 266 2.46 -9.91 3.05
CA ILE A 266 2.27 -9.69 4.48
C ILE A 266 3.52 -9.04 5.04
N GLU A 267 3.34 -8.08 5.93
CA GLU A 267 4.43 -7.28 6.46
C GLU A 267 4.17 -6.88 7.92
N TYR A 268 5.25 -6.90 8.68
CA TYR A 268 5.33 -6.53 10.07
C TYR A 268 6.32 -5.38 10.23
N MET A 269 5.88 -4.25 10.80
CA MET A 269 6.74 -3.06 10.96
C MET A 269 6.31 -2.16 12.13
N PRO A 270 7.23 -1.32 12.64
CA PRO A 270 6.86 -0.25 13.57
C PRO A 270 6.01 0.81 12.87
N THR A 271 4.84 1.12 13.44
CA THR A 271 3.94 2.18 12.96
C THR A 271 3.99 3.45 13.78
N ALA A 272 4.44 3.36 15.04
CA ALA A 272 4.73 4.49 15.91
C ALA A 272 6.22 4.85 15.88
N PRO A 273 6.59 6.11 16.20
CA PRO A 273 7.99 6.53 16.26
C PRO A 273 8.80 5.66 17.22
N THR A 274 9.95 5.17 16.77
CA THR A 274 10.79 4.24 17.55
C THR A 274 11.88 4.94 18.36
N GLY A 275 12.17 6.20 18.03
CA GLY A 275 13.38 6.89 18.50
C GLY A 275 14.64 6.10 18.13
N TRP A 276 15.70 6.28 18.94
CA TRP A 276 17.00 5.63 18.74
C TRP A 276 16.98 4.09 18.86
N ARG A 277 15.98 3.52 19.53
CA ARG A 277 15.93 2.07 19.79
C ARG A 277 15.61 1.25 18.54
N GLY A 278 14.88 1.83 17.59
CA GLY A 278 14.33 1.08 16.46
C GLY A 278 13.37 -0.03 16.90
N ALA A 279 12.99 -0.89 15.97
CA ALA A 279 12.17 -2.08 16.19
C ALA A 279 12.40 -3.10 15.06
N PRO A 280 12.11 -4.39 15.28
CA PRO A 280 12.20 -5.38 14.21
C PRO A 280 11.15 -5.11 13.12
N PHE A 281 11.48 -5.50 11.89
CA PHE A 281 10.54 -5.61 10.78
C PHE A 281 10.73 -6.94 10.04
N ALA A 282 9.67 -7.39 9.38
CA ALA A 282 9.70 -8.56 8.49
C ALA A 282 8.65 -8.38 7.38
N ALA A 283 8.92 -8.83 6.17
CA ALA A 283 8.00 -8.73 5.06
C ALA A 283 8.17 -9.90 4.09
N ALA A 284 7.06 -10.33 3.50
CA ALA A 284 7.01 -11.29 2.42
C ALA A 284 6.11 -10.74 1.31
N HIS A 285 6.61 -10.76 0.08
CA HIS A 285 5.95 -10.20 -1.09
C HIS A 285 6.07 -11.16 -2.27
N ALA A 286 4.97 -11.37 -2.97
CA ALA A 286 4.95 -12.11 -4.22
C ALA A 286 4.46 -11.20 -5.34
N HIS A 287 5.09 -11.31 -6.51
CA HIS A 287 4.73 -10.60 -7.73
C HIS A 287 4.64 -11.59 -8.88
N LEU A 288 3.43 -11.81 -9.39
CA LEU A 288 3.14 -12.68 -10.54
C LEU A 288 2.89 -11.82 -11.77
N ARG A 289 3.38 -12.26 -12.93
CA ARG A 289 3.28 -11.51 -14.19
C ARG A 289 2.87 -12.43 -15.34
N GLU A 290 1.96 -11.95 -16.18
CA GLU A 290 1.41 -12.72 -17.30
C GLU A 290 2.47 -13.10 -18.34
N GLU A 291 3.45 -12.24 -18.62
CA GLU A 291 4.54 -12.53 -19.56
C GLU A 291 5.46 -13.67 -19.12
N LEU A 292 5.26 -14.17 -17.90
CA LEU A 292 5.98 -15.28 -17.29
C LEU A 292 5.07 -16.49 -17.02
N ASP A 293 3.94 -16.60 -17.72
CA ASP A 293 2.89 -17.61 -17.48
C ASP A 293 2.37 -17.59 -16.04
N TYR A 294 2.23 -16.38 -15.46
CA TYR A 294 1.92 -16.16 -14.04
C TYR A 294 2.95 -16.77 -13.07
N GLY A 295 4.16 -17.07 -13.56
CA GLY A 295 5.37 -17.09 -12.76
C GLY A 295 5.72 -15.69 -12.26
N GLY A 296 6.84 -15.56 -11.57
CA GLY A 296 7.15 -14.29 -10.92
C GLY A 296 8.29 -14.39 -9.93
N SER A 297 8.12 -13.69 -8.81
CA SER A 297 9.10 -13.64 -7.72
C SER A 297 8.47 -13.73 -6.34
N LEU A 298 9.28 -14.18 -5.40
CA LEU A 298 9.06 -14.11 -3.96
C LEU A 298 10.21 -13.35 -3.34
N THR A 299 9.89 -12.35 -2.53
CA THR A 299 10.86 -11.58 -1.78
C THR A 299 10.56 -11.61 -0.30
N LEU A 300 11.58 -11.91 0.49
CA LEU A 300 11.55 -11.95 1.94
C LEU A 300 12.57 -10.94 2.48
N GLN A 301 12.12 -10.06 3.36
CA GLN A 301 12.98 -9.09 4.03
C GLN A 301 12.79 -9.18 5.54
N ALA A 302 13.88 -9.10 6.30
CA ALA A 302 13.81 -9.03 7.76
C ALA A 302 15.01 -8.28 8.33
N GLY A 303 14.78 -7.54 9.40
CA GLY A 303 15.85 -6.79 10.05
C GLY A 303 15.35 -5.79 11.07
N TRP A 304 16.03 -4.65 11.14
CA TRP A 304 15.75 -3.57 12.08
C TRP A 304 15.29 -2.31 11.36
N ALA A 305 14.33 -1.61 11.95
CA ALA A 305 13.70 -0.44 11.37
C ALA A 305 13.59 0.71 12.37
N TRP A 306 13.69 1.94 11.86
CA TRP A 306 13.53 3.17 12.61
C TRP A 306 12.44 4.01 11.97
N ARG A 307 11.40 4.32 12.74
CA ARG A 307 10.23 5.10 12.31
C ARG A 307 10.34 6.53 12.84
N GLY A 308 10.27 7.50 11.94
CA GLY A 308 10.20 8.93 12.24
C GLY A 308 8.80 9.38 12.67
N HIS A 309 8.70 10.61 13.20
CA HIS A 309 7.40 11.23 13.54
C HIS A 309 6.64 11.71 12.30
N ASP A 310 7.36 11.95 11.21
CA ASP A 310 6.87 12.35 9.90
C ASP A 310 6.37 11.16 9.05
N GLY A 311 6.56 9.94 9.52
CA GLY A 311 6.18 8.72 8.80
C GLY A 311 7.32 8.08 8.01
N ALA A 312 8.50 8.70 7.98
CA ALA A 312 9.68 8.12 7.36
C ALA A 312 10.06 6.79 8.04
N LEU A 313 10.55 5.83 7.26
CA LEU A 313 10.94 4.50 7.73
C LEU A 313 12.29 4.12 7.11
N LEU A 314 13.32 4.12 7.96
CA LEU A 314 14.63 3.55 7.63
C LEU A 314 14.64 2.08 8.02
N ARG A 315 15.14 1.22 7.14
CA ARG A 315 15.25 -0.24 7.34
C ARG A 315 16.64 -0.72 6.96
N LEU A 316 17.19 -1.63 7.75
CA LEU A 316 18.43 -2.35 7.49
C LEU A 316 18.20 -3.83 7.76
N GLY A 317 18.62 -4.71 6.87
CA GLY A 317 18.32 -6.13 7.06
C GLY A 317 18.75 -7.04 5.93
N ALA A 318 18.44 -8.33 6.12
CA ALA A 318 18.61 -9.34 5.09
C ALA A 318 17.52 -9.20 4.02
N ASP A 319 17.91 -9.43 2.77
CA ASP A 319 17.05 -9.48 1.59
C ASP A 319 17.25 -10.85 0.94
N PHE A 320 16.15 -11.57 0.71
CA PHE A 320 16.13 -12.81 -0.05
C PHE A 320 15.12 -12.64 -1.18
N TYR A 321 15.56 -12.89 -2.40
CA TYR A 321 14.77 -12.82 -3.61
C TYR A 321 14.88 -14.14 -4.35
N GLU A 322 13.76 -14.69 -4.78
CA GLU A 322 13.76 -15.87 -5.63
C GLU A 322 12.71 -15.72 -6.73
N GLY A 323 13.14 -15.78 -7.99
CA GLY A 323 12.22 -15.73 -9.11
C GLY A 323 12.85 -15.26 -10.40
N LYS A 324 12.00 -14.79 -11.31
CA LYS A 324 12.43 -14.15 -12.55
C LYS A 324 13.07 -12.79 -12.28
N SER A 325 13.99 -12.30 -13.12
CA SER A 325 14.83 -11.15 -12.80
C SER A 325 14.02 -9.93 -12.40
N GLN A 326 14.47 -9.26 -11.33
CA GLN A 326 13.93 -7.97 -10.92
C GLN A 326 14.39 -6.83 -11.83
N GLN A 327 15.24 -7.09 -12.82
CA GLN A 327 15.66 -6.15 -13.86
C GLN A 327 14.94 -6.51 -15.15
N TRP A 328 13.98 -5.70 -15.60
CA TRP A 328 13.02 -6.17 -16.61
C TRP A 328 13.59 -6.22 -18.03
N SER A 329 14.76 -5.61 -18.27
CA SER A 329 15.56 -5.88 -19.47
C SER A 329 16.08 -7.32 -19.53
N PHE A 330 16.02 -8.06 -18.42
CA PHE A 330 16.36 -9.47 -18.30
C PHE A 330 15.19 -10.28 -17.73
N PHE A 331 13.94 -9.86 -18.00
CA PHE A 331 12.73 -10.32 -17.31
C PHE A 331 12.54 -11.85 -17.27
N ASP A 332 13.07 -12.59 -18.23
CA ASP A 332 12.91 -14.04 -18.36
C ASP A 332 14.03 -14.85 -17.65
N LYS A 333 15.11 -14.21 -17.21
CA LYS A 333 16.19 -14.85 -16.46
C LYS A 333 15.74 -15.19 -15.06
N TYR A 334 16.10 -16.38 -14.56
CA TYR A 334 15.85 -16.76 -13.17
C TYR A 334 17.03 -16.32 -12.30
N GLU A 335 16.73 -15.75 -11.15
CA GLU A 335 17.70 -15.17 -10.21
C GLU A 335 17.33 -15.52 -8.76
N PRO A 336 18.14 -16.36 -8.09
CA PRO A 336 18.15 -16.45 -6.64
C PRO A 336 19.17 -15.43 -6.09
N LEU A 337 18.70 -14.48 -5.27
CA LEU A 337 19.53 -13.46 -4.66
C LEU A 337 19.40 -13.55 -3.14
N ILE A 338 20.54 -13.50 -2.45
CA ILE A 338 20.62 -13.29 -1.02
C ILE A 338 21.58 -12.15 -0.74
N GLY A 339 21.19 -11.27 0.17
CA GLY A 339 21.92 -10.04 0.38
C GLY A 339 21.58 -9.30 1.66
N PHE A 340 22.22 -8.15 1.79
CA PHE A 340 21.94 -7.17 2.83
C PHE A 340 21.55 -5.85 2.19
N GLY A 341 20.50 -5.23 2.72
CA GLY A 341 19.92 -4.03 2.16
C GLY A 341 19.70 -2.92 3.17
N MET A 342 19.60 -1.71 2.61
CA MET A 342 19.10 -0.52 3.24
C MET A 342 17.93 0.02 2.42
N TRP A 343 16.84 0.38 3.10
CA TRP A 343 15.67 0.99 2.47
C TRP A 343 15.23 2.18 3.29
N TYR A 344 14.89 3.27 2.62
CA TYR A 344 14.36 4.49 3.21
C TYR A 344 13.08 4.88 2.47
N ASP A 345 11.96 4.66 3.15
CA ASP A 345 10.61 5.03 2.70
C ASP A 345 10.26 6.39 3.33
N TYR A 346 9.96 7.41 2.53
CA TYR A 346 9.74 8.78 2.98
C TYR A 346 8.58 9.47 2.27
#